data_AF-A0A0M1VWJ9-F1
#
_entry.id   AF-A0A0M1VWJ9-F1
#
_cell.length_a   1.000
_cell.length_b   1.000
_cell.length_c   1.000
_cell.angle_alpha   90.00
_cell.angle_beta   90.00
_cell.angle_gamma   90.00
#
_symmetry.space_group_name_H-M   'P 1'
#
loop_
_entity.id
_entity.type
_entity.pdbx_description
1 polymer ?
#
loop_
_entity_poly.entity_id
_entity_poly.type
_entity_poly.pdbx_seq_one_letter_code
_entity_poly.pdbx_strand_id
1 'polypeptide(L)'
;MKEVLYKDNNNNANYLINILIQVQQQVETVIFWKLLYFDFVIVDVGDFFNGIMPPEIEEVYNFEKKIEREHVIVVEHNYLIKMLKNIRTVYYANMETTIENNVFSIKIFDGDIIEIRGNIENNIML
;
A
#
# COMPACT_ATOMS: atom_id res chain seq x y z
N MET A 1 -13.74 13.86 -0.48
CA MET A 1 -12.64 13.36 0.36
C MET A 1 -13.27 12.47 1.43
N LYS A 2 -12.79 11.24 1.55
CA LYS A 2 -13.19 10.31 2.60
C LYS A 2 -12.01 10.07 3.53
N GLU A 3 -12.21 10.23 4.83
CA GLU A 3 -11.17 10.05 5.84
C GLU A 3 -11.61 8.98 6.83
N VAL A 4 -10.67 8.14 7.26
CA VAL A 4 -10.89 7.11 8.29
C VAL A 4 -9.78 7.15 9.32
N LEU A 5 -10.18 7.01 10.58
CA LEU A 5 -9.28 6.71 11.68
C LEU A 5 -9.28 5.19 11.95
N TYR A 6 -8.18 4.53 11.58
CA TYR A 6 -7.95 3.12 11.84
C TYR A 6 -7.37 2.91 13.24
N LYS A 7 -8.06 2.12 14.06
CA LYS A 7 -7.73 1.99 15.49
C LYS A 7 -6.48 1.16 15.77
N ASP A 8 -6.17 0.20 14.90
CA ASP A 8 -4.98 -0.66 15.03
C ASP A 8 -3.88 -0.15 14.11
N ASN A 9 -3.34 1.03 14.41
CA ASN A 9 -2.33 1.68 13.59
C ASN A 9 -1.06 0.84 13.36
N ASN A 10 -0.88 -0.23 14.13
CA ASN A 10 0.21 -1.20 14.04
C ASN A 10 -0.14 -2.42 13.17
N ASN A 11 -1.27 -2.44 12.45
CA ASN A 11 -1.66 -3.57 11.60
C ASN A 11 -2.58 -3.18 10.42
N ASN A 12 -2.32 -2.02 9.80
CA ASN A 12 -3.20 -1.45 8.79
C ASN A 12 -2.98 -1.99 7.36
N ALA A 13 -1.97 -2.83 7.11
CA ALA A 13 -1.65 -3.28 5.75
C ALA A 13 -2.78 -4.11 5.12
N ASN A 14 -3.41 -5.01 5.89
CA ASN A 14 -4.58 -5.76 5.43
C ASN A 14 -5.78 -4.85 5.15
N TYR A 15 -5.93 -3.78 5.94
CA TYR A 15 -6.97 -2.79 5.71
C TYR A 15 -6.74 -2.03 4.41
N LEU A 16 -5.49 -1.63 4.14
CA LEU A 16 -5.11 -1.02 2.87
C LEU A 16 -5.32 -1.98 1.68
N ILE A 17 -4.97 -3.26 1.81
CA ILE A 17 -5.24 -4.27 0.76
C ILE A 17 -6.73 -4.30 0.40
N ASN A 18 -7.63 -4.28 1.39
CA ASN A 18 -9.07 -4.29 1.15
C ASN A 18 -9.55 -3.04 0.39
N ILE A 19 -8.98 -1.87 0.68
CA ILE A 19 -9.25 -0.64 -0.07
C ILE A 19 -8.79 -0.79 -1.52
N LEU A 20 -7.56 -1.27 -1.74
CA LEU A 20 -7.00 -1.46 -3.08
C LEU A 20 -7.82 -2.45 -3.92
N ILE A 21 -8.27 -3.56 -3.33
CA ILE A 21 -9.15 -4.53 -4.01
C ILE A 21 -10.44 -3.85 -4.47
N GLN A 22 -11.07 -3.03 -3.62
CA GLN A 22 -12.30 -2.31 -3.98
C GLN A 22 -12.07 -1.25 -5.06
N VAL A 23 -10.88 -0.63 -5.10
CA VAL A 23 -10.50 0.28 -6.18
C VAL A 23 -10.38 -0.49 -7.51
N GLN A 24 -9.71 -1.64 -7.54
CA GLN A 24 -9.54 -2.44 -8.75
C GLN A 24 -10.86 -3.01 -9.28
N GLN A 25 -11.81 -3.34 -8.40
CA GLN A 25 -13.15 -3.82 -8.79
C GLN A 25 -13.98 -2.77 -9.55
N GLN A 26 -13.59 -1.48 -9.46
CA GLN A 26 -14.31 -0.37 -10.08
C GLN A 26 -13.68 0.08 -11.41
N VAL A 27 -12.58 -0.56 -11.83
CA VAL A 27 -11.89 -0.22 -13.07
C VAL A 27 -11.59 -1.46 -13.89
N GLU A 28 -11.76 -1.36 -15.20
CA GLU A 28 -11.50 -2.47 -16.13
C GLU A 28 -10.02 -2.59 -16.49
N THR A 29 -9.23 -1.53 -16.28
CA THR A 29 -7.82 -1.48 -16.64
C THR A 29 -6.91 -1.83 -15.48
N VAL A 30 -5.70 -2.26 -15.81
CA VAL A 30 -4.63 -2.47 -14.84
C VAL A 30 -4.19 -1.12 -14.28
N ILE A 31 -4.29 -0.96 -12.96
CA ILE A 31 -3.85 0.25 -12.27
C ILE A 31 -2.32 0.22 -12.08
N PHE A 32 -1.69 1.38 -12.29
CA PHE A 32 -0.33 1.63 -11.83
C PHE A 32 -0.36 2.71 -10.75
N TRP A 33 0.30 2.44 -9.63
CA TRP A 33 0.40 3.34 -8.50
C TRP A 33 1.75 4.03 -8.51
N LYS A 34 1.71 5.35 -8.47
CA LYS A 34 2.85 6.17 -8.09
C LYS A 34 2.88 6.26 -6.58
N LEU A 35 3.94 5.74 -5.98
CA LEU A 35 4.15 5.75 -4.53
C LEU A 35 5.16 6.84 -4.19
N LEU A 36 4.80 7.70 -3.24
CA LEU A 36 5.65 8.72 -2.64
C LEU A 36 5.58 8.57 -1.12
N TYR A 37 6.69 8.84 -0.42
CA TYR A 37 6.75 8.79 1.04
C TYR A 37 6.17 7.50 1.62
N PHE A 38 6.59 6.35 1.08
CA PHE A 38 6.04 5.04 1.42
C PHE A 38 6.92 4.36 2.47
N ASP A 39 6.55 4.50 3.73
CA ASP A 39 7.25 3.99 4.91
C ASP A 39 6.42 2.91 5.60
N PHE A 40 7.05 1.79 5.94
CA PHE A 40 6.35 0.60 6.40
C PHE A 40 7.21 -0.32 7.26
N VAL A 41 6.54 -1.24 7.98
CA VAL A 41 7.15 -2.30 8.77
C VAL A 41 6.80 -3.64 8.18
N ILE A 42 7.81 -4.43 7.86
CA ILE A 42 7.67 -5.82 7.39
C ILE A 42 7.09 -6.68 8.53
N VAL A 43 6.31 -7.72 8.18
CA VAL A 43 5.85 -8.70 9.17
C VAL A 43 7.03 -9.35 9.89
N ASP A 44 6.94 -9.50 11.21
CA ASP A 44 7.95 -10.24 11.96
C ASP A 44 7.79 -11.74 11.66
N VAL A 45 8.75 -12.29 10.93
CA VAL A 45 8.80 -13.71 10.55
C VAL A 45 9.71 -14.54 11.47
N GLY A 46 10.22 -13.94 12.55
CA GLY A 46 11.14 -14.58 13.48
C GLY A 46 12.49 -14.94 12.85
N ASP A 47 13.27 -15.75 13.58
CA ASP A 47 14.55 -16.25 13.09
C ASP A 47 14.34 -17.17 11.88
N PHE A 48 15.01 -16.85 10.77
CA PHE A 48 14.93 -17.63 9.55
C PHE A 48 15.46 -19.06 9.76
N PHE A 49 14.76 -20.07 9.21
CA PHE A 49 15.22 -21.45 9.26
C PHE A 49 16.58 -21.56 8.57
N ASN A 50 17.62 -21.99 9.31
CA ASN A 50 19.02 -22.01 8.85
C ASN A 50 19.58 -20.66 8.38
N GLY A 51 19.00 -19.52 8.79
CA GLY A 51 19.42 -18.20 8.34
C GLY A 51 19.02 -17.86 6.89
N ILE A 52 18.17 -18.67 6.25
CA ILE A 52 17.72 -18.46 4.87
C ILE A 52 16.43 -17.64 4.88
N MET A 53 16.53 -16.40 4.41
CA MET A 53 15.38 -15.52 4.24
C MET A 53 14.41 -16.10 3.19
N PRO A 54 13.09 -16.19 3.49
CA PRO A 54 12.09 -16.56 2.50
C PRO A 54 12.11 -15.59 1.32
N PRO A 55 12.00 -16.07 0.06
CA PRO A 55 12.05 -15.22 -1.12
C PRO A 55 11.03 -14.07 -1.10
N GLU A 56 9.85 -14.31 -0.54
CA GLU A 56 8.80 -13.30 -0.47
C GLU A 56 9.13 -12.16 0.51
N ILE A 57 9.92 -12.43 1.55
CA ILE A 57 10.42 -11.43 2.50
C ILE A 57 11.61 -10.68 1.90
N GLU A 58 12.52 -11.39 1.24
CA GLU A 58 13.64 -10.78 0.51
C GLU A 58 13.15 -9.77 -0.54
N GLU A 59 12.07 -10.10 -1.25
CA GLU A 59 11.46 -9.21 -2.22
C GLU A 59 10.92 -7.92 -1.59
N VAL A 60 10.35 -7.99 -0.38
CA VAL A 60 9.86 -6.79 0.34
C VAL A 60 11.04 -5.93 0.82
N TYR A 61 12.13 -6.53 1.30
CA TYR A 61 13.35 -5.77 1.63
C TYR A 61 13.96 -5.09 0.40
N ASN A 62 13.96 -5.76 -0.76
CA ASN A 62 14.43 -5.15 -2.00
C ASN A 62 13.51 -4.01 -2.46
N PHE A 63 12.20 -4.15 -2.24
CA PHE A 63 11.21 -3.11 -2.48
C PHE A 63 11.41 -1.88 -1.57
N GLU A 64 11.66 -2.10 -0.27
CA GLU A 64 12.02 -1.05 0.70
C GLU A 64 13.26 -0.26 0.25
N LYS A 65 14.37 -0.95 -0.04
CA LYS A 65 15.60 -0.34 -0.55
C LYS A 65 15.37 0.45 -1.84
N LYS A 66 14.46 0.00 -2.69
CA LYS A 66 14.09 0.71 -3.92
C LYS A 66 13.37 2.02 -3.61
N ILE A 67 12.43 2.02 -2.65
CA ILE A 67 11.73 3.24 -2.22
C ILE A 67 12.72 4.25 -1.63
N GLU A 68 13.62 3.80 -0.76
CA GLU A 68 14.66 4.64 -0.16
C GLU A 68 15.53 5.32 -1.22
N ARG A 69 15.88 4.58 -2.29
CA ARG A 69 16.73 5.07 -3.38
C ARG A 69 16.01 6.00 -4.35
N GLU A 70 14.79 5.65 -4.75
CA GLU A 70 14.11 6.29 -5.87
C GLU A 70 13.16 7.42 -5.44
N HIS A 71 12.78 7.50 -4.15
CA HIS A 71 11.84 8.45 -3.52
C HIS A 71 10.42 8.51 -4.11
N VAL A 72 10.28 8.23 -5.40
CA VAL A 72 9.05 8.05 -6.16
C VAL A 72 9.22 6.80 -7.00
N ILE A 73 8.34 5.82 -6.81
CA ILE A 73 8.32 4.61 -7.63
C ILE A 73 6.95 4.40 -8.25
N VAL A 74 6.92 3.80 -9.44
CA VAL A 74 5.68 3.37 -10.09
C VAL A 74 5.63 1.86 -10.07
N VAL A 75 4.55 1.30 -9.55
CA VAL A 75 4.31 -0.14 -9.47
C VAL A 75 2.94 -0.52 -9.97
N GLU A 76 2.83 -1.72 -10.52
CA GLU A 76 1.55 -2.30 -10.90
C GLU A 76 0.73 -2.71 -9.66
N HIS A 77 -0.60 -2.66 -9.78
CA HIS A 77 -1.55 -2.90 -8.69
C HIS A 77 -1.36 -4.24 -7.96
N ASN A 78 -1.31 -5.35 -8.69
CA ASN A 78 -1.14 -6.68 -8.09
C ASN A 78 0.25 -6.85 -7.47
N TYR A 79 1.28 -6.22 -8.04
CA TYR A 79 2.60 -6.16 -7.41
C TYR A 79 2.56 -5.42 -6.07
N LEU A 80 1.87 -4.28 -5.98
CA LEU A 80 1.69 -3.57 -4.72
C LEU A 80 0.95 -4.43 -3.68
N ILE A 81 -0.15 -5.07 -4.07
CA ILE A 81 -0.88 -6.01 -3.19
C ILE A 81 0.04 -7.15 -2.72
N LYS A 82 0.88 -7.69 -3.61
CA LYS A 82 1.84 -8.75 -3.26
C LYS A 82 2.82 -8.28 -2.18
N MET A 83 3.37 -7.08 -2.31
CA MET A 83 4.29 -6.53 -1.30
C MET A 83 3.59 -6.33 0.04
N LEU A 84 2.37 -5.76 0.02
CA LEU A 84 1.57 -5.49 1.22
C LEU A 84 1.25 -6.75 2.05
N LYS A 85 1.18 -7.94 1.43
CA LYS A 85 0.91 -9.20 2.16
C LYS A 85 1.98 -9.54 3.21
N ASN A 86 3.20 -9.07 3.02
CA ASN A 86 4.32 -9.26 3.95
C ASN A 86 4.69 -7.95 4.67
N ILE A 87 3.81 -6.96 4.61
CA ILE A 87 3.92 -5.72 5.38
C ILE A 87 2.90 -5.78 6.50
N ARG A 88 3.32 -5.45 7.72
CA ARG A 88 2.44 -5.36 8.89
C ARG A 88 1.77 -4.00 8.94
N THR A 89 2.55 -2.94 8.79
CA THR A 89 2.11 -1.55 8.99
C THR A 89 2.66 -0.68 7.89
N VAL A 90 1.83 0.19 7.34
CA VAL A 90 2.27 1.33 6.52
C VAL A 90 2.08 2.58 7.38
N TYR A 91 3.18 3.21 7.81
CA TYR A 91 3.12 4.41 8.66
C TYR A 91 2.81 5.65 7.83
N TYR A 92 3.49 5.79 6.70
CA TYR A 92 3.30 6.89 5.78
C TYR A 92 3.19 6.35 4.37
N ALA A 93 2.24 6.89 3.60
CA ALA A 93 2.17 6.65 2.17
C ALA A 93 1.42 7.78 1.49
N ASN A 94 1.86 8.17 0.31
CA ASN A 94 1.04 8.87 -0.66
C ASN A 94 1.03 8.05 -1.95
N MET A 95 -0.13 7.49 -2.27
CA MET A 95 -0.34 6.63 -3.42
C MET A 95 -1.25 7.34 -4.41
N GLU A 96 -0.79 7.54 -5.63
CA GLU A 96 -1.51 8.26 -6.67
C GLU A 96 -1.69 7.37 -7.91
N THR A 97 -2.85 7.46 -8.53
CA THR A 97 -3.10 6.86 -9.85
C THR A 97 -4.09 7.72 -10.64
N THR A 98 -4.30 7.38 -11.91
CA THR A 98 -5.29 8.03 -12.78
C THR A 98 -6.38 7.03 -13.15
N ILE A 99 -7.62 7.34 -12.81
CA ILE A 99 -8.81 6.56 -13.14
C ILE A 99 -9.73 7.46 -13.97
N GLU A 100 -10.06 7.06 -15.20
CA GLU A 100 -10.94 7.84 -16.10
C GLU A 100 -10.49 9.31 -16.26
N ASN A 101 -9.18 9.54 -16.40
CA ASN A 101 -8.54 10.86 -16.49
C ASN A 101 -8.63 11.73 -15.20
N ASN A 102 -9.08 11.17 -14.08
CA ASN A 102 -9.10 11.83 -12.79
C ASN A 102 -8.01 11.26 -11.87
N VAL A 103 -7.36 12.14 -11.10
CA VAL A 103 -6.41 11.71 -10.07
C VAL A 103 -7.19 11.05 -8.93
N PHE A 104 -6.81 9.82 -8.62
CA PHE A 104 -7.24 9.10 -7.45
C PHE A 104 -6.04 8.93 -6.51
N SER A 105 -6.24 9.18 -5.23
CA SER A 105 -5.15 9.09 -4.24
C SER A 105 -5.60 8.49 -2.93
N ILE A 106 -4.68 7.76 -2.30
CA ILE A 106 -4.80 7.23 -0.94
C ILE A 106 -3.57 7.73 -0.17
N LYS A 107 -3.81 8.38 0.98
CA LYS A 107 -2.75 8.83 1.88
C LYS A 107 -2.89 8.16 3.23
N ILE A 108 -1.75 7.83 3.83
CA ILE A 108 -1.67 7.27 5.17
C ILE A 108 -0.74 8.17 5.99
N PHE A 109 -1.16 8.52 7.20
CA PHE A 109 -0.38 9.26 8.18
C PHE A 109 -0.41 8.52 9.52
N ASP A 110 0.77 8.37 10.14
CA ASP A 110 0.99 7.71 11.43
C ASP A 110 0.35 6.31 11.58
N GLY A 111 0.08 5.66 10.45
CA GLY A 111 -0.61 4.37 10.37
C GLY A 111 -2.10 4.38 10.72
N ASP A 112 -2.66 5.47 11.24
CA ASP A 112 -4.05 5.56 11.72
C ASP A 112 -4.95 6.40 10.81
N ILE A 113 -4.46 7.49 10.23
CA ILE A 113 -5.28 8.36 9.37
C ILE A 113 -5.13 7.92 7.91
N ILE A 114 -6.24 7.48 7.32
CA ILE A 114 -6.31 7.11 5.91
C ILE A 114 -7.23 8.08 5.18
N GLU A 115 -6.66 8.87 4.26
CA GLU A 115 -7.42 9.75 3.38
C GLU A 115 -7.53 9.14 1.99
N ILE A 116 -8.76 9.09 1.46
CA ILE A 116 -9.06 8.66 0.10
C ILE A 116 -9.67 9.85 -0.65
N ARG A 117 -9.12 10.16 -1.82
CA ARG A 117 -9.59 11.26 -2.68
C ARG A 117 -9.70 10.83 -4.12
N GLY A 118 -10.84 11.07 -4.76
CA GLY A 118 -11.03 10.86 -6.20
C GLY A 118 -12.48 10.55 -6.58
N ASN A 119 -12.70 10.31 -7.87
CA ASN A 119 -14.03 10.07 -8.46
C ASN A 119 -14.80 8.88 -7.84
N ILE A 120 -14.08 7.86 -7.35
CA ILE A 120 -14.68 6.63 -6.79
C ILE A 120 -14.58 6.53 -5.26
N GLU A 121 -14.16 7.59 -4.57
CA GLU A 121 -13.91 7.57 -3.11
C GLU A 121 -15.15 7.14 -2.29
N ASN A 122 -16.35 7.52 -2.73
CA ASN A 122 -17.60 7.24 -2.03
C ASN A 122 -18.04 5.77 -2.15
N ASN A 123 -17.50 5.06 -3.13
CA ASN A 123 -17.82 3.66 -3.39
C ASN A 123 -16.98 2.70 -2.53
N ILE A 124 -15.90 3.19 -1.90
CA ILE A 124 -15.05 2.39 -1.02
C ILE A 124 -15.77 2.19 0.31
N MET A 125 -16.13 0.95 0.64
CA MET A 125 -16.63 0.55 1.95
C MET A 125 -15.45 0.32 2.91
N LEU A 126 -15.55 0.90 4.10
CA LEU A 126 -14.47 1.06 5.06
C LEU A 126 -14.79 0.40 6.40
#